data_AF-A0A8I2FRV3-F1
#
_entry.id   AF-A0A8I2FRV3-F1
#
_cell.length_a   1.000
_cell.length_b   1.000
_cell.length_c   1.000
_cell.angle_alpha   90.00
_cell.angle_beta   90.00
_cell.angle_gamma   90.00
#
_symmetry.space_group_name_H-M   'P 1'
#
loop_
_entity.id
_entity.type
_entity.pdbx_description
1 polymer ?
#
loop_
_entity_poly.entity_id
_entity_poly.type
_entity_poly.pdbx_seq_one_letter_code
_entity_poly.pdbx_strand_id
1 'polypeptide(L)' 'MNSVTAERVMQKFEVLPENAKKEVDDFIDFLLQKRPPRKKKLDKKKLLEISQWTEEDIKAVEEAGKEINKWQLETF' A
#
# COMPACT_ATOMS: atom_id res chain seq x y z
N MET A 1 37.05 -15.26 11.06
CA MET A 1 36.09 -14.52 10.21
C MET A 1 35.74 -15.42 9.04
N ASN A 2 34.50 -15.90 8.93
CA ASN A 2 34.10 -16.74 7.80
C ASN A 2 33.76 -15.82 6.62
N SER A 3 34.70 -15.64 5.69
CA SER A 3 34.42 -14.96 4.43
C SER A 3 33.48 -15.84 3.60
N VAL A 4 32.23 -15.41 3.44
CA VAL A 4 31.29 -16.04 2.52
C VAL A 4 31.74 -15.66 1.10
N THR A 5 32.31 -16.62 0.37
CA THR A 5 32.70 -16.44 -1.04
C THR A 5 31.47 -16.57 -1.93
N ALA A 6 31.45 -15.83 -3.06
CA ALA A 6 30.32 -15.83 -4.00
C ALA A 6 29.99 -17.24 -4.52
N GLU A 7 31.03 -18.05 -4.77
CA GLU A 7 30.90 -19.45 -5.20
C GLU A 7 30.10 -20.29 -4.19
N ARG A 8 30.33 -20.09 -2.89
CA ARG A 8 29.63 -20.82 -1.82
C ARG A 8 28.16 -20.42 -1.70
N VAL A 9 27.81 -19.20 -2.08
CA VAL A 9 26.42 -18.73 -2.11
C VAL A 9 25.68 -19.35 -3.29
N MET A 10 26.30 -19.37 -4.47
CA MET A 10 25.72 -19.98 -5.67
C MET A 10 25.46 -21.47 -5.49
N GLN A 11 26.42 -22.21 -4.91
CA GLN A 11 26.23 -23.63 -4.60
C GLN A 11 25.05 -23.89 -3.66
N LYS A 12 24.84 -23.02 -2.66
CA LYS A 12 23.71 -23.15 -1.74
C LYS A 12 22.38 -22.81 -2.42
N PHE A 13 22.40 -21.84 -3.34
CA PHE A 13 21.22 -21.44 -4.10
C PHE A 13 20.76 -22.53 -5.07
N GLU A 14 21.67 -23.21 -5.75
CA GLU A 14 21.35 -24.29 -6.69
C GLU A 14 20.63 -25.48 -6.03
N VAL A 15 20.98 -25.76 -4.77
CA VAL A 15 20.43 -26.87 -3.96
C VAL A 15 19.06 -26.52 -3.35
N LEU A 16 18.63 -25.25 -3.40
CA LEU A 16 17.32 -24.86 -2.87
C LEU A 16 16.17 -25.43 -3.71
N PRO A 17 15.04 -25.76 -3.07
CA PRO A 17 13.81 -26.06 -3.78
C PRO A 17 13.31 -24.83 -4.55
N GLU A 18 12.54 -25.06 -5.62
CA GLU A 18 12.12 -24.01 -6.56
C GLU A 18 11.39 -22.83 -5.89
N ASN A 19 10.55 -23.12 -4.89
CA ASN A 19 9.85 -22.10 -4.12
C ASN A 19 10.81 -21.20 -3.32
N ALA A 20 11.88 -21.77 -2.77
CA ALA A 20 12.86 -21.02 -1.99
C ALA A 20 13.83 -20.23 -2.88
N LYS A 21 14.12 -20.72 -4.10
CA LYS A 21 14.86 -19.93 -5.11
C LYS A 21 14.11 -18.65 -5.46
N LYS A 22 12.81 -18.78 -5.70
CA LYS A 22 11.93 -17.64 -6.00
C LYS A 22 11.89 -16.63 -4.85
N GLU A 23 11.83 -17.09 -3.60
CA GLU A 23 11.86 -16.20 -2.43
C GLU A 23 13.18 -15.44 -2.31
N VAL A 24 14.31 -16.09 -2.63
CA VAL A 24 15.62 -15.45 -2.64
C VAL A 24 15.72 -14.42 -3.78
N ASP A 25 15.19 -14.73 -4.97
CA ASP A 25 15.13 -13.80 -6.09
C ASP A 25 14.26 -12.57 -5.75
N ASP A 26 13.07 -12.78 -5.19
CA ASP A 26 12.17 -11.72 -4.73
C ASP A 26 12.85 -10.84 -3.66
N PHE A 27 13.64 -11.44 -2.78
CA PHE A 27 14.40 -10.73 -1.75
C PHE A 27 15.56 -9.90 -2.35
N ILE A 28 16.27 -10.44 -3.33
CA ILE A 28 17.32 -9.71 -4.05
C ILE A 28 16.70 -8.54 -4.81
N ASP A 29 15.58 -8.77 -5.49
CA ASP A 29 14.82 -7.72 -6.18
C ASP A 29 14.38 -6.63 -5.20
N PHE A 30 13.91 -6.99 -4.00
CA PHE A 30 13.58 -6.03 -2.95
C PHE A 30 14.80 -5.19 -2.51
N LEU A 31 15.96 -5.83 -2.31
CA LEU A 31 17.19 -5.13 -1.91
C LEU A 31 17.72 -4.20 -3.00
N LEU A 32 17.62 -4.62 -4.26
CA LEU A 32 18.07 -3.87 -5.43
C LEU A 32 17.04 -2.86 -5.92
N GLN A 33 15.80 -2.94 -5.43
CA GLN A 33 14.77 -1.95 -5.65
C GLN A 33 15.26 -0.63 -5.06
N LYS A 34 15.86 0.21 -5.91
CA LYS A 34 16.15 1.59 -5.57
C LYS A 34 14.83 2.18 -5.08
N ARG A 35 14.83 2.69 -3.83
CA ARG A 35 13.67 3.38 -3.24
C ARG A 35 13.03 4.20 -4.35
N PRO A 36 11.74 3.98 -4.70
CA PRO A 36 11.12 4.75 -5.74
C PRO A 36 11.38 6.23 -5.41
N PRO A 37 11.77 7.06 -6.41
CA PRO A 37 12.03 8.46 -6.16
C PRO A 37 10.86 8.99 -5.33
N ARG A 38 11.17 9.59 -4.16
CA ARG A 38 10.18 9.99 -3.15
C ARG A 38 8.93 10.48 -3.88
N LYS A 39 7.79 9.78 -3.70
CA LYS A 39 6.51 10.15 -4.31
C LYS A 39 6.39 11.67 -4.22
N LYS A 40 6.06 12.31 -5.35
CA LYS A 40 5.89 13.77 -5.49
C LYS A 40 5.34 14.31 -4.18
N LYS A 41 6.02 15.31 -3.57
CA LYS A 41 5.57 15.95 -2.33
C LYS A 41 4.06 16.17 -2.46
N LEU A 42 3.27 15.42 -1.69
CA LEU A 42 1.83 15.62 -1.63
C LEU A 42 1.63 17.10 -1.36
N ASP A 43 0.91 17.76 -2.26
CA ASP A 43 0.66 19.18 -2.13
C ASP A 43 -0.21 19.37 -0.90
N LYS A 44 0.42 19.83 0.20
CA LYS A 44 -0.27 20.04 1.48
C LYS A 44 -1.46 20.96 1.32
N LYS A 45 -1.43 21.89 0.34
CA LYS A 45 -2.56 22.77 0.03
C LYS A 45 -3.76 21.99 -0.49
N LYS A 46 -3.55 21.07 -1.45
CA LYS A 46 -4.60 20.19 -1.95
C LYS A 46 -5.19 19.28 -0.87
N LEU A 47 -4.36 18.78 0.03
CA LEU A 47 -4.84 17.98 1.18
C LEU A 47 -5.67 18.83 2.16
N LEU A 48 -5.28 20.08 2.41
CA LEU A 48 -6.03 21.01 3.25
C LEU A 48 -7.36 21.42 2.61
N GLU A 49 -7.39 21.63 1.29
CA GLU A 49 -8.60 21.93 0.53
C GLU A 49 -9.59 20.76 0.58
N ILE A 50 -9.13 19.52 0.36
CA ILE A 50 -10.00 18.32 0.42
C ILE A 50 -10.48 18.02 1.85
N SER A 51 -9.72 18.44 2.87
CA SER A 51 -10.08 18.21 4.27
C SER A 51 -11.14 19.18 4.80
N GLN A 52 -11.44 20.26 4.09
CA GLN A 52 -12.45 21.23 4.51
C GLN A 52 -13.75 20.92 3.79
N TRP A 53 -14.75 20.47 4.53
CA TRP A 53 -16.09 20.33 4.01
C TRP A 53 -16.65 21.74 3.78
N THR A 54 -17.10 22.01 2.57
CA THR A 54 -17.83 23.23 2.27
C THR A 54 -19.26 23.12 2.83
N GLU A 55 -19.95 24.25 2.96
CA GLU A 55 -21.36 24.23 3.37
C GLU A 55 -22.24 23.43 2.38
N GLU A 56 -21.84 23.38 1.12
CA GLU A 56 -22.51 22.59 0.07
C GLU A 56 -22.32 21.09 0.31
N ASP A 57 -21.11 20.65 0.67
CA ASP A 57 -20.82 19.25 1.03
C ASP A 57 -21.62 18.81 2.27
N ILE A 58 -21.72 19.69 3.28
CA ILE A 58 -22.49 19.43 4.49
C ILE A 58 -23.98 19.26 4.17
N LYS A 59 -24.55 20.16 3.36
CA LYS A 59 -25.96 20.09 2.95
C LYS A 59 -26.28 18.80 2.19
N ALA A 60 -25.41 18.40 1.26
CA ALA A 60 -25.60 17.16 0.51
C ALA A 60 -25.66 15.92 1.43
N VAL A 61 -24.83 15.90 2.48
CA VAL A 61 -24.82 14.81 3.46
C VAL A 61 -26.04 14.86 4.38
N GLU A 62 -26.49 16.04 4.80
CA GLU A 62 -27.73 16.20 5.58
C GLU A 62 -28.97 15.76 4.80
N GLU A 63 -29.04 16.08 3.51
CA GLU A 63 -30.11 15.65 2.62
C GLU A 63 -30.11 14.13 2.42
N ALA A 64 -28.94 13.53 2.16
CA ALA A 64 -28.80 12.09 2.06
C ALA A 64 -29.16 11.37 3.38
N GLY A 65 -28.79 11.96 4.53
CA GLY A 65 -29.14 11.43 5.85
C GLY A 65 -30.65 11.39 6.11
N LYS A 66 -31.40 12.38 5.62
CA LYS A 66 -32.87 12.38 5.70
C LYS A 66 -33.48 11.23 4.92
N GLU A 67 -32.95 10.91 3.74
CA GLU A 67 -33.43 9.79 2.93
C GLU A 67 -33.08 8.43 3.55
N ILE A 68 -31.87 8.28 4.11
CA ILE A 68 -31.47 7.06 4.82
C ILE A 68 -32.34 6.82 6.06
N ASN A 69 -32.66 7.86 6.82
CA ASN A 69 -33.52 7.72 8.00
C ASN A 69 -34.99 7.41 7.66
N LYS A 70 -35.43 7.66 6.42
CA LYS A 70 -36.75 7.24 5.91
C LYS A 70 -36.78 5.77 5.51
N TRP A 71 -35.63 5.11 5.35
CA TRP A 71 -35.60 3.68 5.12
C TRP A 71 -35.99 3.00 6.43
N GLN A 72 -37.29 2.78 6.60
CA GLN A 72 -37.81 1.92 7.65
C GLN A 72 -37.25 0.52 7.36
N LEU A 73 -36.29 0.09 8.17
CA LEU A 73 -35.90 -1.31 8.23
C LEU A 73 -37.17 -2.07 8.62
N GLU A 74 -37.76 -2.79 7.67
CA GLU A 74 -38.77 -3.80 7.99
C GLU A 74 -38.11 -4.81 8.93
N THR A 75 -38.37 -4.63 10.22
CA THR A 75 -38.02 -5.63 11.22
C THR A 75 -38.95 -6.82 11.00
N PHE A 76 -38.38 -7.91 10.47
CA PHE A 76 -38.99 -9.24 10.41
C PHE A 76 -39.23 -9.81 11.80
#